data_AF-A0A3D1PNE4-F1
#
_entry.id   AF-A0A3D1PNE4-F1
#
_cell.length_a   1.000
_cell.length_b   1.000
_cell.length_c   1.000
_cell.angle_alpha   90.00
_cell.angle_beta   90.00
_cell.angle_gamma   90.00
#
_symmetry.space_group_name_H-M   'P 1'
#
loop_
_entity.id
_entity.type
_entity.pdbx_description
1 polymer ?
#
loop_
_entity_poly.entity_id
_entity_poly.type
_entity_poly.pdbx_seq_one_letter_code
_entity_poly.pdbx_strand_id
1 'polypeptide(L)' 'MSYAIIRNTKYKRENLKGMFRHNERRNRNYSNNNIDKEKSYLNYSLKEPQYSYENKKGRIKYVN' A
#
# COMPACT_ATOMS: atom_id res chain seq x y z
N MET A 1 16.54 -13.21 19.36
CA MET A 1 16.43 -13.83 18.01
C MET A 1 15.44 -13.04 17.18
N SER A 2 15.80 -12.70 15.95
CA SER A 2 14.89 -12.17 14.93
C SER A 2 14.61 -13.25 13.88
N TYR A 3 13.44 -13.19 13.26
CA TYR A 3 13.02 -14.13 12.20
C TYR A 3 12.68 -13.35 10.93
N ALA A 4 12.93 -13.94 9.76
CA ALA A 4 12.40 -13.44 8.51
C ALA A 4 10.90 -13.78 8.42
N ILE A 5 10.05 -12.80 8.12
CA ILE A 5 8.61 -13.00 7.96
C ILE A 5 8.22 -12.65 6.52
N ILE A 6 7.77 -13.65 5.75
CA ILE A 6 7.26 -13.48 4.39
C ILE A 6 5.86 -14.09 4.34
N ARG A 7 4.83 -13.27 4.08
CA ARG A 7 3.43 -13.71 3.93
C ARG A 7 2.76 -12.96 2.79
N ASN A 8 2.14 -13.71 1.87
CA ASN A 8 1.47 -13.15 0.70
C ASN A 8 -0.04 -13.30 0.81
N THR A 9 -0.79 -12.30 0.34
CA THR A 9 -2.26 -12.30 0.30
C THR A 9 -2.73 -12.05 -1.13
N LYS A 10 -3.71 -12.82 -1.60
CA LYS A 10 -4.36 -12.59 -2.90
C LYS A 10 -5.41 -11.49 -2.76
N TYR A 11 -5.38 -10.49 -3.63
CA TYR A 11 -6.35 -9.38 -3.64
C TYR A 11 -7.15 -9.35 -4.94
N LYS A 12 -8.47 -9.17 -4.81
CA LYS A 12 -9.34 -8.87 -5.96
C LYS A 12 -9.26 -7.38 -6.28
N ARG A 13 -9.74 -7.02 -7.47
CA ARG A 13 -9.71 -5.63 -7.97
C ARG A 13 -10.43 -4.67 -7.02
N GLU A 14 -11.57 -5.06 -6.45
CA GLU A 14 -12.30 -4.20 -5.50
C GLU A 14 -11.50 -3.85 -4.23
N ASN A 15 -10.59 -4.72 -3.79
CA ASN A 15 -9.79 -4.48 -2.59
C ASN A 15 -8.66 -3.46 -2.83
N LEU A 16 -8.20 -3.32 -4.09
CA LEU A 16 -7.04 -2.51 -4.44
C LEU A 16 -7.25 -1.02 -4.15
N LYS A 17 -8.49 -0.52 -4.29
CA LYS A 17 -8.82 0.87 -3.99
C LYS A 17 -8.64 1.20 -2.51
N GLY A 18 -9.11 0.32 -1.63
CA GLY A 18 -8.96 0.47 -0.18
C GLY A 18 -7.49 0.40 0.23
N MET A 19 -6.76 -0.57 -0.33
CA MET A 19 -5.33 -0.71 -0.08
C MET A 19 -4.52 0.51 -0.51
N PHE A 20 -4.79 1.03 -1.72
CA PHE A 20 -4.11 2.24 -2.20
C PHE A 20 -4.30 3.40 -1.25
N ARG A 21 -5.55 3.67 -0.81
CA ARG A 21 -5.82 4.76 0.13
C ARG A 21 -5.13 4.56 1.48
N HIS A 22 -5.05 3.33 1.95
CA HIS A 22 -4.41 2.99 3.22
C HIS A 22 -2.88 3.12 3.14
N ASN A 23 -2.26 2.53 2.11
CA ASN A 23 -0.80 2.53 1.92
C ASN A 23 -0.28 3.95 1.66
N GLU A 24 -0.94 4.69 0.77
CA GLU A 24 -0.58 6.09 0.45
C GLU A 24 -1.09 7.09 1.50
N ARG A 25 -1.56 6.60 2.65
CA ARG A 25 -2.06 7.38 3.79
C ARG A 25 -3.09 8.47 3.45
N ARG A 26 -3.94 8.26 2.45
CA ARG A 26 -4.95 9.23 1.98
C ARG A 26 -6.23 9.29 2.82
N ASN A 27 -6.37 8.44 3.84
CA ASN A 27 -7.51 8.49 4.74
C ASN A 27 -7.27 9.54 5.83
N ARG A 28 -8.32 10.30 6.17
CA ARG A 28 -8.28 11.27 7.28
C ARG A 28 -8.38 10.59 8.64
N ASN A 29 -9.23 9.56 8.71
CA ASN A 29 -9.53 8.81 9.93
C ASN A 29 -9.15 7.34 9.72
N TYR A 30 -8.43 6.78 10.69
CA TYR A 30 -8.08 5.37 10.73
C TYR A 30 -8.75 4.78 11.97
N SER A 31 -9.37 3.61 11.82
CA SER A 31 -9.86 2.81 12.96
C SER A 31 -8.72 2.06 13.66
N ASN A 32 -7.55 1.93 13.01
CA ASN A 32 -6.38 1.30 13.60
C ASN A 32 -5.65 2.28 14.52
N ASN A 33 -5.80 2.08 15.82
CA ASN A 33 -5.19 2.91 16.87
C ASN A 33 -3.65 2.85 16.89
N ASN A 34 -3.03 1.88 16.22
CA ASN A 34 -1.58 1.74 16.16
C ASN A 34 -0.93 2.62 15.07
N ILE A 35 -1.73 3.35 14.28
CA ILE A 35 -1.21 4.27 13.27
C ILE A 35 -0.97 5.64 13.90
N ASP A 36 0.31 6.00 14.04
CA ASP A 36 0.72 7.35 14.38
C ASP A 36 0.70 8.25 13.13
N LYS A 37 -0.20 9.24 13.13
CA LYS A 37 -0.35 10.18 12.01
C LYS A 37 0.82 11.15 11.94
N GLU A 38 1.37 11.54 13.08
CA GLU A 38 2.47 12.52 13.15
C GLU A 38 3.74 11.96 12.53
N LYS A 39 3.92 10.63 12.56
CA LYS A 39 5.06 9.95 11.93
C LYS A 39 4.84 9.57 10.47
N SER A 40 3.68 9.89 9.88
CA SER A 40 3.37 9.44 8.51
C SER A 40 4.30 10.04 7.44
N TYR A 41 4.94 11.18 7.72
CA TYR A 41 5.94 11.78 6.83
C TYR A 41 7.23 10.95 6.70
N LEU A 42 7.48 10.02 7.62
CA LEU A 42 8.63 9.11 7.57
C LEU A 42 8.39 7.93 6.63
N ASN A 43 7.15 7.69 6.19
CA ASN A 43 6.86 6.60 5.26
C ASN A 43 7.39 6.96 3.87
N TYR A 44 7.89 5.96 3.15
CA TYR A 44 8.39 6.12 1.79
C TYR A 44 8.01 4.92 0.93
N SER A 45 7.94 5.15 -0.39
CA SER A 45 7.76 4.10 -1.38
C SER A 45 9.09 3.83 -2.06
N LEU A 46 9.52 2.56 -2.13
CA LEU A 46 10.66 2.19 -2.97
C LEU A 46 10.38 2.44 -4.46
N LYS A 47 9.10 2.34 -4.84
CA LYS A 47 8.58 2.70 -6.16
C LYS A 47 7.28 3.46 -5.98
N GLU A 48 7.31 4.75 -6.27
CA GLU A 48 6.12 5.59 -6.15
C GLU A 48 5.03 5.20 -7.16
N PRO A 49 3.78 5.08 -6.72
CA PRO A 49 2.68 4.78 -7.63
C PRO A 49 2.27 6.02 -8.43
N GLN A 50 2.40 5.92 -9.75
CA GLN A 50 1.90 6.95 -10.68
C GLN A 50 0.36 6.97 -10.79
N TYR A 51 -0.29 5.85 -10.48
CA TYR A 51 -1.73 5.68 -10.54
C TYR A 51 -2.23 4.89 -9.32
N SER A 52 -3.54 4.95 -9.07
CA SER A 52 -4.16 4.03 -8.10
C SER A 52 -3.87 2.58 -8.47
N TYR A 53 -3.76 1.70 -7.47
CA TYR A 53 -3.39 0.29 -7.70
C TYR A 53 -4.41 -0.47 -8.57
N GLU A 54 -5.67 -0.04 -8.60
CA GLU A 54 -6.68 -0.59 -9.50
C GLU A 54 -6.48 -0.17 -10.97
N ASN A 55 -5.68 0.85 -11.26
CA ASN A 55 -5.45 1.30 -12.61
C ASN A 55 -4.57 0.30 -13.39
N LYS A 56 -5.06 -0.15 -14.55
CA LYS A 56 -4.32 -1.11 -15.40
C LYS A 56 -2.99 -0.54 -15.89
N LYS A 57 -2.88 0.79 -16.08
CA LYS A 57 -1.64 1.46 -16.53
C LYS A 57 -0.51 1.40 -15.49
N GLY A 58 -0.85 1.32 -14.21
CA GLY A 58 0.12 1.25 -13.11
C GLY A 58 0.64 -0.17 -12.82
N ARG A 59 0.14 -1.19 -13.53
CA ARG A 59 0.58 -2.57 -13.33
C ARG A 59 2.05 -2.70 -13.74
N ILE A 60 2.83 -3.39 -12.90
CA ILE A 60 4.18 -3.81 -13.24
C ILE A 60 4.04 -4.72 -14.46
N LYS A 61 4.50 -4.23 -15.61
CA LYS A 61 4.63 -5.05 -16.81
C LYS A 61 5.94 -5.81 -16.66
N TYR A 62 5.86 -7.12 -16.66
CA TYR A 62 7.06 -7.93 -16.85
C TYR A 62 7.46 -7.76 -18.32
N VAL A 63 8.70 -7.33 -18.53
CA VAL A 63 9.32 -7.40 -19.86
C VAL A 63 9.78 -8.85 -19.99
N ASN A 64 9.25 -9.57 -20.99
CA ASN A 64 9.76 -10.88 -21.37
C ASN A 64 11.08 -10.72 -22.11
#